data_AF-A0AAJ1AZT7-F1
#
_entry.id   AF-A0AAJ1AZT7-F1
#
_cell.length_a   1.000
_cell.length_b   1.000
_cell.length_c   1.000
_cell.angle_alpha   90.00
_cell.angle_beta   90.00
_cell.angle_gamma   90.00
#
_symmetry.space_group_name_H-M   'P 1'
#
loop_
_entity.id
_entity.type
_entity.pdbx_description
1 polymer ?
#
loop_
_entity_poly.entity_id
_entity_poly.type
_entity_poly.pdbx_seq_one_letter_code
_entity_poly.pdbx_strand_id
1 'polypeptide(L)'
;MDIANKLRILRHEAGLSQQQVADYIGVSKATYFRLEKSTECQKIITMAVLLKILELYNISFSEFNEIHLPLIKTEKIPSSLVRELEDVVSDNFAVLSPNWKENRDKFKKIQTVLFKVMDERAKFFDFPELDLTSFAYTGIPLKTVNLDMKVERLIQEAFKVQDMFSKAIF
;
A
#
# COMPACT_ATOMS: atom_id res chain seq x y z
N MET A 1 -2.90 -0.59 21.38
CA MET A 1 -2.25 -1.58 20.49
C MET A 1 -1.05 -2.16 21.21
N ASP A 2 -0.77 -3.46 21.08
CA ASP A 2 0.39 -4.08 21.70
C ASP A 2 1.67 -3.89 20.87
N ILE A 3 2.82 -4.19 21.49
CA ILE A 3 4.14 -4.04 20.85
C ILE A 3 4.23 -4.94 19.61
N ALA A 4 3.76 -6.19 19.69
CA ALA A 4 3.84 -7.14 18.59
C ALA A 4 3.16 -6.63 17.31
N ASN A 5 1.93 -6.11 17.41
CA ASN A 5 1.24 -5.53 16.26
C ASN A 5 1.94 -4.27 15.74
N LYS A 6 2.48 -3.42 16.63
CA LYS A 6 3.27 -2.25 16.21
C LYS A 6 4.49 -2.66 15.38
N LEU A 7 5.19 -3.73 15.78
CA LEU A 7 6.32 -4.26 15.01
C LEU A 7 5.89 -4.76 13.63
N ARG A 8 4.76 -5.49 13.55
CA ARG A 8 4.20 -5.96 12.28
C ARG A 8 3.85 -4.80 11.35
N ILE A 9 3.24 -3.74 11.89
CA ILE A 9 2.90 -2.54 11.12
C ILE A 9 4.17 -1.91 10.56
N LEU A 10 5.17 -1.62 11.39
CA LEU A 10 6.42 -1.00 10.92
C LEU A 10 7.10 -1.82 9.83
N ARG A 11 7.16 -3.14 10.01
CA ARG A 11 7.76 -4.03 9.01
C ARG A 11 6.97 -4.02 7.69
N HIS A 12 5.65 -4.12 7.77
CA HIS A 12 4.77 -4.12 6.60
C HIS A 12 4.85 -2.81 5.82
N GLU A 13 4.82 -1.68 6.52
CA GLU A 13 4.93 -0.35 5.93
C GLU A 13 6.28 -0.07 5.27
N ALA A 14 7.35 -0.70 5.79
CA ALA A 14 8.67 -0.64 5.18
C ALA A 14 8.87 -1.67 4.05
N GLY A 15 7.90 -2.55 3.79
CA GLY A 15 8.02 -3.63 2.80
C GLY A 15 9.12 -4.64 3.13
N LEU A 16 9.50 -4.78 4.41
CA LEU A 16 10.60 -5.65 4.82
C LEU A 16 10.12 -7.06 5.14
N SER A 17 10.95 -8.04 4.81
CA SER A 17 10.77 -9.41 5.30
C SER A 17 11.22 -9.53 6.77
N GLN A 18 10.67 -10.51 7.49
CA GLN A 18 11.11 -10.82 8.86
C GLN A 18 12.62 -11.13 8.95
N GLN A 19 13.19 -11.72 7.90
CA GLN A 19 14.62 -12.02 7.85
C GLN A 19 15.45 -10.73 7.81
N GLN A 20 15.09 -9.77 6.96
CA GLN A 20 15.81 -8.49 6.86
C GLN A 20 15.80 -7.71 8.18
N VAL A 21 14.66 -7.68 8.87
CA VAL A 21 14.59 -7.01 10.18
C VAL A 21 15.45 -7.74 11.21
N ALA A 22 15.37 -9.08 11.24
CA ALA A 22 16.16 -9.91 12.15
C ALA A 22 17.68 -9.72 11.95
N ASP A 23 18.12 -9.71 10.70
CA ASP A 23 19.52 -9.50 10.32
C ASP A 23 20.02 -8.13 10.79
N TYR A 24 19.23 -7.07 10.59
CA TYR A 24 19.58 -5.72 11.02
C TYR A 24 19.74 -5.61 12.54
N ILE A 25 18.78 -6.15 13.30
CA ILE A 25 18.82 -6.04 14.77
C ILE A 25 19.78 -7.05 15.42
N GLY A 26 20.28 -8.02 14.64
CA GLY A 26 21.23 -9.04 15.08
C GLY A 26 20.61 -10.18 15.87
N VAL A 27 19.42 -10.65 15.47
CA VAL A 27 18.75 -11.82 16.05
C VAL A 27 18.41 -12.84 14.97
N SER A 28 18.06 -14.07 15.35
CA SER A 28 17.57 -15.05 14.38
C SER A 28 16.17 -14.70 13.87
N LYS A 29 15.85 -15.12 12.63
CA LYS A 29 14.48 -15.01 12.07
C LYS A 29 13.42 -15.60 13.01
N ALA A 30 13.71 -16.75 13.63
CA ALA A 30 12.80 -17.39 14.57
C ALA A 30 12.55 -16.56 15.83
N THR A 31 13.57 -15.82 16.30
CA THR A 31 13.41 -14.88 17.41
C THR A 31 12.54 -13.69 16.99
N TYR A 32 12.79 -13.08 15.82
CA TYR A 32 11.95 -11.98 15.34
C TYR A 32 10.50 -12.41 15.07
N PHE A 33 10.29 -13.60 14.50
CA PHE A 33 8.95 -14.19 14.33
C PHE A 33 8.18 -14.28 15.65
N ARG A 34 8.84 -14.63 16.76
CA ARG A 34 8.22 -14.66 18.09
C ARG A 34 7.99 -13.26 18.67
N LEU A 35 8.84 -12.27 18.34
CA LEU A 35 8.59 -10.86 18.72
C LEU A 35 7.30 -10.32 18.09
N GLU A 36 6.94 -10.78 16.90
CA GLU A 36 5.69 -10.41 16.26
C GLU A 36 4.48 -11.17 16.81
N LYS A 37 4.63 -12.08 17.77
CA LYS A 37 3.50 -12.75 18.44
C LYS A 37 3.20 -12.10 19.78
N SER A 38 2.01 -11.57 19.95
CA SER A 38 1.57 -10.82 21.14
C SER A 38 1.86 -11.53 22.47
N THR A 39 1.62 -12.85 22.54
CA THR A 39 1.82 -13.67 23.75
C THR A 39 3.28 -13.95 24.09
N GLU A 40 4.19 -13.88 23.11
CA GLU A 40 5.62 -14.19 23.28
C GLU A 40 6.47 -12.91 23.31
N CYS A 41 6.03 -11.84 22.65
CA CYS A 41 6.73 -10.58 22.52
C CYS A 41 7.23 -10.04 23.86
N GLN A 42 6.35 -9.94 24.86
CA GLN A 42 6.69 -9.41 26.18
C GLN A 42 7.76 -10.22 26.92
N LYS A 43 7.91 -11.50 26.59
CA LYS A 43 8.90 -12.39 27.25
C LYS A 43 10.29 -12.28 26.63
N ILE A 44 10.37 -11.81 25.38
CA ILE A 44 11.59 -11.89 24.56
C ILE A 44 12.11 -10.49 24.23
N ILE A 45 11.25 -9.48 24.11
CA ILE A 45 11.67 -8.14 23.73
C ILE A 45 12.49 -7.50 24.84
N THR A 46 13.64 -6.94 24.44
CA THR A 46 14.52 -6.18 25.34
C THR A 46 14.59 -4.74 24.86
N MET A 47 14.99 -3.82 25.75
CA MET A 47 15.15 -2.42 25.37
C MET A 47 16.22 -2.23 24.29
N ALA A 48 17.30 -3.03 24.31
CA ALA A 48 18.33 -3.00 23.29
C ALA A 48 17.78 -3.40 21.90
N VAL A 49 16.94 -4.44 21.84
CA VAL A 49 16.27 -4.85 20.60
C VAL A 49 15.32 -3.76 20.13
N LEU A 50 14.51 -3.18 21.02
CA LEU A 50 13.58 -2.12 20.67
C LEU A 50 14.31 -0.90 20.10
N LEU A 51 15.41 -0.45 20.72
CA LEU A 51 16.19 0.69 20.22
C LEU A 51 16.73 0.46 18.79
N LYS A 52 17.23 -0.74 18.48
CA LYS A 52 17.68 -1.06 17.11
C LYS A 52 16.52 -1.08 16.10
N ILE A 53 15.33 -1.52 16.53
CA ILE A 53 14.13 -1.47 15.69
C ILE A 53 13.75 -0.01 15.40
N LEU A 54 13.77 0.85 16.42
CA LEU A 54 13.49 2.28 16.25
C LEU A 54 14.51 2.95 15.32
N GLU A 55 15.79 2.57 15.42
CA GLU A 55 16.86 2.99 14.52
C GLU A 55 16.62 2.56 13.07
N LEU A 56 16.28 1.28 12.84
CA LEU A 56 15.97 0.74 11.50
C LEU A 56 14.90 1.57 10.78
N TYR A 57 13.85 1.94 11.50
CA TYR A 57 12.71 2.67 10.94
C TYR A 57 12.85 4.19 11.04
N ASN A 58 13.95 4.68 11.64
CA ASN A 58 14.21 6.09 11.88
C ASN A 58 13.03 6.81 12.59
N ILE A 59 12.53 6.20 13.66
CA ILE A 59 11.44 6.75 14.49
C ILE A 59 11.85 6.85 15.95
N SER A 60 11.25 7.79 16.68
CA SER A 60 11.41 7.92 18.13
C SER A 60 10.53 6.94 18.91
N PHE A 61 10.83 6.75 20.20
CA PHE A 61 9.98 5.99 21.11
C PHE A 61 8.58 6.62 21.27
N SER A 62 8.48 7.96 21.17
CA SER A 62 7.19 8.65 21.20
C SER A 62 6.35 8.28 19.98
N GLU A 63 6.92 8.35 18.78
CA GLU A 63 6.23 7.97 17.54
C GLU A 63 5.81 6.50 17.56
N PHE A 64 6.65 5.61 18.09
CA PHE A 64 6.30 4.21 18.30
C PHE A 64 5.08 4.03 19.23
N ASN A 65 4.96 4.86 20.27
CA ASN A 65 3.84 4.79 21.19
C ASN A 65 2.53 5.26 20.58
N GLU A 66 2.59 6.26 19.70
CA GLU A 66 1.44 6.81 18.95
C GLU A 66 0.93 5.87 17.84
N ILE A 67 1.57 4.72 17.60
CA ILE A 67 1.02 3.70 16.69
C ILE A 67 -0.26 3.09 17.29
N HIS A 68 -1.41 3.50 16.77
CA HIS A 68 -2.75 3.06 17.18
C HIS A 68 -3.66 2.81 15.96
N LEU A 69 -4.79 2.13 16.19
CA LEU A 69 -5.86 2.03 15.18
C LEU A 69 -6.77 3.28 15.27
N PRO A 70 -7.38 3.73 14.16
CA PRO A 70 -7.18 3.25 12.78
C PRO A 70 -5.78 3.57 12.24
N LEU A 71 -5.25 2.70 11.40
CA LEU A 71 -4.09 3.03 10.57
C LEU A 71 -4.55 4.02 9.49
N ILE A 72 -4.11 5.28 9.59
CA ILE A 72 -4.46 6.31 8.62
C ILE A 72 -3.38 6.34 7.53
N LYS A 73 -3.81 6.12 6.28
CA LYS A 73 -2.99 6.24 5.08
C LYS A 73 -3.55 7.30 4.17
N THR A 74 -2.67 8.03 3.52
CA THR A 74 -3.05 8.94 2.44
C THR A 74 -2.44 8.41 1.16
N GLU A 75 -3.30 8.13 0.19
CA GLU A 75 -2.89 7.69 -1.13
C GLU A 75 -1.99 8.76 -1.77
N LYS A 76 -0.88 8.30 -2.33
CA LYS A 76 0.09 9.14 -3.04
C LYS A 76 0.58 8.39 -4.27
N ILE A 77 -0.19 8.48 -5.34
CA ILE A 77 0.23 7.94 -6.64
C ILE A 77 1.38 8.81 -7.18
N PRO A 78 2.47 8.22 -7.72
CA PRO A 78 3.57 8.97 -8.29
C PRO A 78 3.10 9.96 -9.36
N SER A 79 3.56 11.21 -9.30
CA SER A 79 3.11 12.26 -10.23
C SER A 79 3.38 11.92 -11.71
N SER A 80 4.43 11.13 -11.99
CA SER A 80 4.69 10.60 -13.34
C SER A 80 3.56 9.71 -13.84
N LEU A 81 3.04 8.84 -12.98
CA LEU A 81 1.95 7.93 -13.31
C LEU A 81 0.61 8.66 -13.40
N VAL A 82 0.40 9.69 -12.57
CA VAL A 82 -0.75 10.60 -12.71
C VAL A 82 -0.75 11.28 -14.07
N ARG A 83 0.41 11.75 -14.57
CA ARG A 83 0.54 12.33 -15.92
C ARG A 83 0.27 11.31 -17.04
N GLU A 84 0.75 10.07 -16.88
CA GLU A 84 0.40 8.99 -17.83
C GLU A 84 -1.12 8.76 -17.87
N LEU A 85 -1.79 8.84 -16.71
CA LEU A 85 -3.25 8.71 -16.63
C LEU A 85 -3.98 9.89 -17.26
N GLU A 86 -3.52 11.13 -17.03
CA GLU A 86 -4.03 12.34 -17.68
C GLU A 86 -3.90 12.27 -19.22
N ASP A 87 -2.77 11.75 -19.72
CA ASP A 87 -2.54 11.59 -21.17
C ASP A 87 -3.58 10.68 -21.82
N VAL A 88 -3.88 9.52 -21.22
CA VAL A 88 -4.80 8.54 -21.80
C VAL A 88 -6.28 8.92 -21.71
N VAL A 89 -6.63 9.91 -20.87
CA VAL A 89 -7.99 10.48 -20.81
C VAL A 89 -8.11 11.80 -21.55
N SER A 90 -7.01 12.36 -22.05
CA SER A 90 -7.03 13.64 -22.76
C SER A 90 -7.88 13.57 -24.03
N ASP A 91 -8.50 14.69 -24.41
CA ASP A 91 -9.34 14.79 -25.61
C ASP A 91 -8.58 14.39 -26.89
N ASN A 92 -7.26 14.63 -26.94
CA ASN A 92 -6.43 14.26 -28.09
C ASN A 92 -6.25 12.72 -28.18
N PHE A 93 -6.18 12.05 -27.03
CA PHE A 93 -6.00 10.61 -26.98
C PHE A 93 -7.33 9.86 -27.15
N ALA A 94 -8.37 10.32 -26.43
CA ALA A 94 -9.70 9.71 -26.30
C ALA A 94 -10.61 9.89 -27.53
N VAL A 95 -10.04 9.71 -28.72
CA VAL A 95 -10.74 9.77 -30.01
C VAL A 95 -10.44 8.50 -30.81
N LEU A 96 -11.49 7.92 -31.38
CA LEU A 96 -11.40 6.75 -32.25
C LEU A 96 -10.73 7.12 -33.58
N SER A 97 -9.76 6.30 -33.99
CA SER A 97 -9.18 6.34 -35.32
C SER A 97 -10.00 5.44 -36.26
N PRO A 98 -10.10 5.76 -37.57
CA PRO A 98 -10.56 4.81 -38.58
C PRO A 98 -9.68 3.55 -38.67
N ASN A 99 -8.42 3.64 -38.21
CA ASN A 99 -7.48 2.52 -38.22
C ASN A 99 -7.66 1.64 -36.97
N TRP A 100 -8.14 0.41 -37.19
CA TRP A 100 -8.31 -0.59 -36.12
C TRP A 100 -7.03 -0.83 -35.31
N LYS A 101 -5.86 -0.87 -35.97
CA LYS A 101 -4.58 -1.12 -35.29
C LYS A 101 -4.24 -0.01 -34.31
N GLU A 102 -4.46 1.25 -34.70
CA GLU A 102 -4.26 2.41 -33.83
C GLU A 102 -5.19 2.37 -32.61
N ASN A 103 -6.46 2.02 -32.79
CA ASN A 103 -7.40 1.85 -31.68
C ASN A 103 -6.95 0.75 -30.72
N ARG A 104 -6.48 -0.40 -31.25
CA ARG A 104 -5.93 -1.49 -30.44
C ARG A 104 -4.69 -1.08 -29.65
N ASP A 105 -3.78 -0.33 -30.27
CA ASP A 105 -2.58 0.13 -29.59
C ASP A 105 -2.91 1.16 -28.49
N LYS A 106 -3.87 2.07 -28.75
CA LYS A 106 -4.41 2.98 -27.71
C LYS A 106 -5.07 2.20 -26.55
N PHE A 107 -5.90 1.21 -26.85
CA PHE A 107 -6.52 0.35 -25.83
C PHE A 107 -5.50 -0.34 -24.92
N LYS A 108 -4.44 -0.91 -25.51
CA LYS A 108 -3.34 -1.51 -24.75
C LYS A 108 -2.60 -0.51 -23.88
N LYS A 109 -2.40 0.72 -24.37
CA LYS A 109 -1.77 1.78 -23.58
C LYS A 109 -2.61 2.10 -22.34
N ILE A 110 -3.93 2.26 -22.50
CA ILE A 110 -4.85 2.49 -21.37
C ILE A 110 -4.77 1.35 -20.37
N GLN A 111 -4.84 0.08 -20.83
CA GLN A 111 -4.71 -1.09 -19.96
C GLN A 111 -3.41 -1.08 -19.16
N THR A 112 -2.31 -0.74 -19.82
CA THR A 112 -0.99 -0.67 -19.18
C THR A 112 -0.95 0.38 -18.08
N VAL A 113 -1.46 1.59 -18.36
CA VAL A 113 -1.49 2.69 -17.40
C VAL A 113 -2.43 2.37 -16.23
N LEU A 114 -3.64 1.90 -16.52
CA LEU A 114 -4.59 1.48 -15.49
C LEU A 114 -4.02 0.38 -14.60
N PHE A 115 -3.37 -0.63 -15.16
CA PHE A 115 -2.74 -1.69 -14.38
C PHE A 115 -1.71 -1.12 -13.40
N LYS A 116 -0.79 -0.27 -13.87
CA LYS A 116 0.21 0.37 -13.00
C LYS A 116 -0.45 1.20 -11.88
N VAL A 117 -1.47 2.00 -12.22
CA VAL A 117 -2.18 2.84 -11.23
C VAL A 117 -2.89 1.98 -10.20
N MET A 118 -3.58 0.92 -10.64
CA MET A 118 -4.30 0.01 -9.75
C MET A 118 -3.36 -0.80 -8.86
N ASP A 119 -2.18 -1.18 -9.36
CA ASP A 119 -1.14 -1.84 -8.56
C ASP A 119 -0.61 -0.92 -7.45
N GLU A 120 -0.26 0.33 -7.77
CA GLU A 120 0.12 1.31 -6.75
C GLU A 120 -1.02 1.57 -5.76
N ARG A 121 -2.25 1.70 -6.25
CA ARG A 121 -3.44 1.89 -5.43
C ARG A 121 -3.64 0.73 -4.46
N ALA A 122 -3.48 -0.52 -4.92
CA ALA A 122 -3.68 -1.71 -4.11
C ALA A 122 -2.76 -1.74 -2.87
N LYS A 123 -1.53 -1.22 -2.98
CA LYS A 123 -0.57 -1.13 -1.86
C LYS A 123 -1.12 -0.31 -0.70
N PHE A 124 -1.91 0.73 -0.96
CA PHE A 124 -2.52 1.53 0.11
C PHE A 124 -3.63 0.80 0.84
N PHE A 125 -4.29 -0.17 0.21
CA PHE A 125 -5.33 -0.99 0.84
C PHE A 125 -4.78 -2.25 1.50
N ASP A 126 -3.58 -2.69 1.12
CA ASP A 126 -2.93 -3.84 1.75
C ASP A 126 -2.81 -3.64 3.26
N PHE A 127 -3.08 -4.69 4.03
CA PHE A 127 -3.20 -4.60 5.48
C PHE A 127 -2.31 -5.65 6.15
N PRO A 128 -1.48 -5.28 7.14
CA PRO A 128 -0.65 -6.25 7.83
C PRO A 128 -1.51 -7.30 8.53
N GLU A 129 -1.06 -8.55 8.54
CA GLU A 129 -1.68 -9.59 9.35
C GLU A 129 -1.51 -9.26 10.84
N LEU A 130 -2.47 -8.58 11.46
CA LEU A 130 -2.44 -8.22 12.88
C LEU A 130 -3.17 -9.25 13.73
N ASP A 131 -2.71 -9.45 14.97
CA ASP A 131 -3.52 -10.11 15.99
C ASP A 131 -4.56 -9.10 16.52
N LEU A 132 -5.80 -9.27 16.05
CA LEU A 132 -6.92 -8.38 16.34
C LEU A 132 -7.85 -8.93 17.42
N THR A 133 -7.46 -10.00 18.11
CA THR A 133 -8.32 -10.69 19.10
C THR A 133 -8.83 -9.72 20.17
N SER A 134 -7.99 -8.77 20.59
CA SER A 134 -8.35 -7.72 21.57
C SER A 134 -9.28 -6.63 21.03
N PHE A 135 -9.50 -6.57 19.71
CA PHE A 135 -10.30 -5.53 19.04
C PHE A 135 -11.60 -6.05 18.42
N ALA A 136 -11.85 -7.36 18.44
CA ALA A 136 -12.92 -8.05 17.71
C ALA A 136 -14.35 -7.51 17.95
N TYR A 137 -14.58 -6.77 19.04
CA TYR A 137 -15.90 -6.26 19.44
C TYR A 137 -15.94 -4.74 19.62
N THR A 138 -14.89 -4.02 19.20
CA THR A 138 -14.78 -2.58 19.47
C THR A 138 -15.52 -1.71 18.45
N GLY A 139 -15.84 -2.24 17.26
CA GLY A 139 -16.44 -1.48 16.16
C GLY A 139 -15.53 -0.39 15.56
N ILE A 140 -14.26 -0.32 16.00
CA ILE A 140 -13.30 0.67 15.54
C ILE A 140 -12.82 0.28 14.14
N PRO A 141 -12.75 1.24 13.18
CA PRO A 141 -12.13 0.97 11.89
C PRO A 141 -10.65 0.59 12.06
N LEU A 142 -10.20 -0.47 11.39
CA LEU A 142 -8.81 -0.92 11.48
C LEU A 142 -7.87 -0.05 10.63
N LYS A 143 -8.35 0.39 9.47
CA LYS A 143 -7.59 1.18 8.50
C LYS A 143 -8.49 2.17 7.80
N THR A 144 -7.98 3.37 7.58
CA THR A 144 -8.63 4.43 6.83
C THR A 144 -7.67 4.91 5.75
N VAL A 145 -8.11 4.88 4.50
CA VAL A 145 -7.31 5.35 3.36
C VAL A 145 -7.97 6.61 2.80
N ASN A 146 -7.26 7.73 2.87
CA ASN A 146 -7.65 8.98 2.26
C ASN A 146 -7.21 8.95 0.79
N LEU A 147 -8.17 8.93 -0.12
CA LEU A 147 -7.94 8.83 -1.57
C LEU A 147 -7.70 10.19 -2.20
N ASP A 148 -6.89 10.23 -3.25
CA ASP A 148 -6.76 11.43 -4.08
C ASP A 148 -7.95 11.50 -5.03
N MET A 149 -8.90 12.37 -4.71
CA MET A 149 -10.13 12.54 -5.50
C MET A 149 -9.86 12.95 -6.96
N LYS A 150 -8.72 13.58 -7.27
CA LYS A 150 -8.35 13.87 -8.66
C LYS A 150 -7.99 12.56 -9.38
N VAL A 151 -7.15 11.74 -8.77
CA VAL A 151 -6.75 10.44 -9.34
C VAL A 151 -7.95 9.53 -9.53
N GLU A 152 -8.84 9.45 -8.54
CA GLU A 152 -10.06 8.63 -8.64
C GLU A 152 -10.96 9.03 -9.81
N ARG A 153 -11.09 10.33 -10.09
CA ARG A 153 -11.81 10.83 -11.27
C ARG A 153 -11.14 10.40 -12.58
N LEU A 154 -9.82 10.55 -12.66
CA LEU A 154 -9.05 10.15 -13.84
C LEU A 154 -9.14 8.63 -14.10
N ILE A 155 -9.15 7.80 -13.05
CA ILE A 155 -9.36 6.35 -13.17
C ILE A 155 -10.74 6.05 -13.77
N GLN A 156 -11.80 6.71 -13.27
CA GLN A 156 -13.15 6.54 -13.81
C GLN A 156 -13.25 6.97 -15.28
N GLU A 157 -12.60 8.07 -15.66
CA GLU A 157 -12.53 8.53 -17.04
C GLU A 157 -11.76 7.54 -17.92
N ALA A 158 -10.62 7.04 -17.46
CA ALA A 158 -9.84 6.05 -18.18
C ALA A 158 -10.63 4.75 -18.44
N PHE A 159 -11.47 4.30 -17.50
CA PHE A 159 -12.37 3.16 -17.74
C PHE A 159 -13.42 3.46 -18.83
N LYS A 160 -13.97 4.68 -18.88
CA LYS A 160 -14.90 5.08 -19.95
C LYS A 160 -14.21 5.09 -21.32
N VAL A 161 -13.00 5.65 -21.39
CA VAL A 161 -12.21 5.68 -22.62
C VAL A 161 -11.83 4.26 -23.04
N GLN A 162 -11.46 3.39 -22.09
CA GLN A 162 -11.17 1.98 -22.33
C GLN A 162 -12.39 1.25 -22.92
N ASP A 163 -13.58 1.42 -22.34
CA ASP A 163 -14.83 0.83 -22.82
C ASP A 163 -15.17 1.29 -24.25
N MET A 164 -14.99 2.59 -24.54
CA MET A 164 -15.15 3.14 -25.88
C MET A 164 -14.23 2.45 -26.90
N PHE A 165 -12.94 2.30 -26.61
CA PHE A 165 -12.02 1.58 -27.50
C PHE A 165 -12.33 0.08 -27.58
N SER A 166 -12.76 -0.54 -26.47
CA SER A 166 -13.15 -1.95 -26.42
C SER A 166 -14.25 -2.26 -27.43
N LYS A 167 -15.32 -1.46 -27.44
CA LYS A 167 -16.46 -1.57 -28.37
C LYS A 167 -16.10 -1.36 -29.84
N ALA A 168 -14.99 -0.67 -30.13
CA ALA A 168 -14.52 -0.44 -31.48
C ALA A 168 -13.60 -1.57 -32.00
N ILE A 169 -13.04 -2.38 -31.10
CA ILE A 169 -12.07 -3.43 -31.42
C ILE A 169 -12.71 -4.82 -31.44
N PHE A 170 -13.70 -5.05 -30.57
CA PHE A 170 -14.42 -6.31 -30.37
C PHE A 170 -15.89 -6.15 -30.76
#